data_AF-A0A2V6JQJ7-F1
#
_entry.id   AF-A0A2V6JQJ7-F1
#
_cell.length_a   1.000
_cell.length_b   1.000
_cell.length_c   1.000
_cell.angle_alpha   90.00
_cell.angle_beta   90.00
_cell.angle_gamma   90.00
#
_symmetry.space_group_name_H-M   'P 1'
#
loop_
_entity.id
_entity.type
_entity.pdbx_description
1 polymer ?
#
loop_
_entity_poly.entity_id
_entity_poly.type
_entity_poly.pdbx_seq_one_letter_code
_entity_poly.pdbx_strand_id
1 'polypeptide(L)' 'FGASRGAWIAACVIQAALFGAAHAYQNPLGMAITGTLGLLMGVIVLASGRNLWPVIIGHGLYDASRFVLFYFQGPPAG' A
#
# COMPACT_ATOMS: atom_id res chain seq x y z
N PHE A 1 -12.56 11.96 -19.92
CA PHE A 1 -12.82 12.22 -18.50
C PHE A 1 -11.75 11.54 -17.64
N GLY A 2 -11.34 12.13 -16.50
CA GLY A 2 -10.41 11.48 -15.54
C GLY A 2 -8.94 11.89 -15.55
N ALA A 3 -8.51 12.81 -16.43
CA ALA A 3 -7.09 13.21 -16.51
C ALA A 3 -6.69 14.38 -15.60
N SER A 4 -7.63 14.98 -14.85
CA SER A 4 -7.32 16.12 -14.00
C SER A 4 -6.53 15.69 -12.76
N ARG A 5 -5.71 16.60 -12.24
CA ARG A 5 -4.94 16.38 -11.01
C ARG A 5 -5.85 15.97 -9.84
N GLY A 6 -7.03 16.58 -9.73
CA GLY A 6 -8.02 16.24 -8.70
C GLY A 6 -8.57 14.82 -8.83
N ALA A 7 -8.82 14.34 -10.06
CA ALA A 7 -9.29 12.98 -10.29
C ALA A 7 -8.24 11.93 -9.88
N TRP A 8 -6.95 12.20 -10.13
CA TRP A 8 -5.87 11.31 -9.71
C TRP A 8 -5.68 11.28 -8.19
N ILE A 9 -5.79 12.43 -7.52
CA ILE A 9 -5.73 12.48 -6.05
C ILE A 9 -6.91 11.69 -5.46
N ALA A 10 -8.12 11.92 -5.95
CA ALA A 10 -9.30 11.19 -5.50
C ALA A 10 -9.16 9.67 -5.73
N ALA A 11 -8.65 9.27 -6.91
CA ALA A 11 -8.40 7.87 -7.23
C ALA A 11 -7.40 7.23 -6.25
N CYS A 12 -6.28 7.90 -5.92
CA CYS A 12 -5.32 7.41 -4.94
C CYS A 12 -5.93 7.26 -3.54
N VAL A 13 -6.73 8.24 -3.08
CA VAL A 13 -7.37 8.18 -1.75
C VAL A 13 -8.40 7.06 -1.69
N ILE A 14 -9.27 6.95 -2.69
CA ILE A 14 -10.30 5.89 -2.75
C ILE A 14 -9.65 4.51 -2.84
N GLN A 15 -8.64 4.35 -3.70
CA GLN A 15 -7.89 3.10 -3.82
C GLN A 15 -7.20 2.72 -2.50
N ALA A 16 -6.58 3.66 -1.81
CA ALA A 16 -5.95 3.42 -0.51
C ALA A 16 -6.96 2.99 0.57
N ALA A 17 -8.13 3.65 0.62
CA ALA A 17 -9.20 3.30 1.55
C ALA A 17 -9.75 1.89 1.28
N LEU A 18 -10.04 1.56 0.01
CA LEU A 18 -10.50 0.23 -0.39
C LEU A 18 -9.44 -0.85 -0.10
N PHE A 19 -8.17 -0.55 -0.34
CA PHE A 19 -7.07 -1.47 -0.07
C PHE A 19 -6.92 -1.75 1.43
N GLY A 20 -6.96 -0.72 2.27
CA GLY A 20 -6.96 -0.88 3.73
C GLY A 20 -8.20 -1.64 4.23
N ALA A 21 -9.38 -1.35 3.67
CA ALA A 21 -10.62 -2.06 4.01
C ALA A 21 -10.57 -3.56 3.64
N ALA A 22 -9.94 -3.90 2.51
CA ALA A 22 -9.72 -5.30 2.11
C ALA A 22 -8.83 -6.08 3.09
N HIS A 23 -8.10 -5.37 3.97
CA HIS A 23 -7.25 -5.94 5.02
C HIS A 23 -7.94 -5.97 6.40
N ALA A 24 -9.28 -6.04 6.44
CA ALA A 24 -10.06 -6.08 7.68
C ALA A 24 -9.66 -7.21 8.65
N TYR A 25 -9.04 -8.27 8.15
CA TYR A 25 -8.51 -9.38 8.95
C TYR A 25 -7.26 -9.00 9.79
N GLN A 26 -6.64 -7.84 9.55
CA GLN A 26 -5.43 -7.38 10.24
C GLN A 26 -5.70 -6.50 11.48
N ASN A 27 -6.95 -6.39 11.95
CA ASN A 27 -7.42 -5.41 12.95
C ASN A 27 -7.40 -3.93 12.46
N PRO A 28 -8.06 -2.99 13.15
CA PRO A 28 -8.16 -1.60 12.69
C PRO A 28 -6.81 -0.88 12.50
N LEU A 29 -5.81 -1.17 13.35
CA LEU A 29 -4.47 -0.61 13.19
C LEU A 29 -3.78 -1.19 11.95
N GLY A 30 -3.90 -2.50 11.71
CA GLY A 30 -3.39 -3.14 10.50
C GLY A 30 -4.02 -2.58 9.22
N MET A 31 -5.34 -2.37 9.22
CA MET A 31 -6.06 -1.72 8.12
C MET A 31 -5.52 -0.31 7.84
N ALA A 32 -5.29 0.50 8.88
CA ALA A 32 -4.79 1.87 8.77
C ALA A 32 -3.35 1.92 8.23
N ILE A 33 -2.47 1.03 8.71
CA ILE A 33 -1.09 0.90 8.23
C ILE A 33 -1.09 0.48 6.76
N THR A 34 -1.84 -0.56 6.40
CA THR A 34 -1.89 -1.08 5.03
C THR A 34 -2.52 -0.09 4.05
N GLY A 35 -3.60 0.60 4.45
CA GLY A 35 -4.18 1.68 3.65
C GLY A 35 -3.21 2.83 3.42
N THR A 36 -2.44 3.23 4.44
CA THR A 36 -1.41 4.27 4.33
C THR A 36 -0.27 3.85 3.40
N LEU A 37 0.18 2.60 3.47
CA LEU A 37 1.17 2.04 2.56
C LEU A 37 0.64 2.04 1.12
N GLY A 38 -0.62 1.66 0.92
CA GLY A 38 -1.31 1.72 -0.37
C GLY A 38 -1.40 3.14 -0.93
N LEU A 39 -1.67 4.14 -0.09
CA LEU A 39 -1.68 5.56 -0.47
C LEU A 39 -0.29 6.01 -0.92
N LEU A 40 0.75 5.67 -0.15
CA LEU A 40 2.14 5.97 -0.49
C LEU A 40 2.53 5.38 -1.84
N MET A 41 2.15 4.12 -2.11
CA MET A 41 2.38 3.49 -3.40
C MET A 41 1.65 4.23 -4.53
N GLY A 42 0.38 4.62 -4.34
CA GLY A 42 -0.35 5.44 -5.31
C GLY A 42 0.37 6.75 -5.63
N VAL A 43 0.89 7.45 -4.60
CA VAL A 43 1.68 8.67 -4.77
C VAL A 43 2.99 8.41 -5.52
N ILE A 44 3.71 7.32 -5.20
CA ILE A 44 4.96 6.94 -5.89
C ILE A 44 4.69 6.66 -7.37
N VAL A 45 3.59 5.98 -7.72
CA VAL A 45 3.20 5.74 -9.12
C VAL A 45 3.00 7.07 -9.84
N LEU A 46 2.26 8.02 -9.25
CA LEU A 46 2.05 9.34 -9.84
C LEU A 46 3.36 10.13 -9.98
N ALA A 47 4.22 10.09 -8.96
CA ALA A 47 5.53 10.75 -8.98
C ALA A 47 6.50 10.12 -10.00
N SER A 48 6.36 8.83 -10.28
CA SER A 48 7.18 8.07 -11.23
C SER A 48 6.67 8.14 -12.67
N GLY A 49 5.82 9.11 -13.01
CA GLY A 49 5.25 9.24 -14.36
C GLY A 49 4.29 8.09 -14.72
N ARG A 50 3.58 7.55 -13.72
CA ARG A 50 2.70 6.37 -13.82
C ARG A 50 3.43 5.05 -14.08
N ASN A 51 4.74 5.01 -13.80
CA ASN A 51 5.49 3.76 -13.82
C ASN A 51 5.16 2.90 -12.59
N LEU A 52 4.72 1.67 -12.82
CA LEU A 52 4.36 0.71 -11.77
C LEU A 52 5.56 -0.07 -11.20
N TRP A 53 6.67 -0.17 -11.94
CA TRP A 53 7.82 -0.98 -11.53
C TRP A 53 8.39 -0.63 -10.16
N PRO A 54 8.55 0.65 -9.76
CA PRO A 54 9.06 1.00 -8.44
C PRO A 54 8.21 0.42 -7.31
N VAL A 55 6.88 0.47 -7.44
CA VAL A 55 5.98 -0.04 -6.40
C VAL A 55 5.82 -1.56 -6.47
N ILE A 56 5.88 -2.19 -7.65
CA ILE A 56 5.89 -3.66 -7.77
C ILE A 56 7.10 -4.23 -7.04
N ILE A 57 8.29 -3.70 -7.33
CA ILE A 57 9.54 -4.17 -6.71
C ILE A 57 9.54 -3.85 -5.22
N GLY A 58 9.19 -2.61 -4.84
CA GLY A 58 9.14 -2.18 -3.45
C GLY A 58 8.15 -2.97 -2.61
N HIS A 59 6.96 -3.26 -3.14
CA HIS A 59 5.94 -4.09 -2.48
C HIS A 59 6.43 -5.52 -2.29
N GLY A 60 6.93 -6.15 -3.34
CA GLY A 60 7.43 -7.52 -3.27
C GLY A 60 8.57 -7.65 -2.27
N LEU A 61 9.49 -6.68 -2.21
CA LEU A 61 10.56 -6.66 -1.23
C LEU A 61 10.05 -6.47 0.20
N TYR A 62 9.08 -5.58 0.40
CA TYR A 62 8.46 -5.36 1.70
C TYR A 62 7.83 -6.65 2.24
N ASP A 63 7.02 -7.34 1.43
CA ASP A 63 6.36 -8.58 1.83
C ASP A 63 7.37 -9.71 2.05
N ALA A 64 8.35 -9.87 1.15
CA ALA A 64 9.42 -10.84 1.31
C ALA A 64 10.19 -10.60 2.62
N SER A 65 10.55 -9.36 2.93
CA SER A 65 11.23 -9.01 4.18
C SER A 65 10.37 -9.33 5.41
N ARG A 66 9.05 -9.12 5.33
CA ARG A 66 8.11 -9.46 6.41
C ARG A 66 8.01 -10.96 6.62
N PHE A 67 7.99 -11.76 5.56
CA PHE A 67 8.03 -13.22 5.68
C PHE A 67 9.35 -13.72 6.29
N VAL A 68 10.48 -13.14 5.89
CA VAL A 68 11.79 -13.46 6.48
C VAL A 68 11.83 -13.11 7.97
N LEU A 69 11.36 -11.92 8.35
CA LEU A 69 11.28 -11.51 9.75
C LEU A 69 10.34 -12.40 10.56
N PHE A 70 9.17 -12.74 10.02
CA PHE A 70 8.22 -13.66 10.66
C PHE A 70 8.84 -15.03 10.92
N TYR A 71 9.63 -15.55 9.97
CA TYR A 71 10.32 -16.83 10.14
C TYR A 71 11.32 -16.81 11.32
N PHE A 72 12.08 -15.72 11.50
CA PHE A 72 13.09 -15.62 12.55
C PHE A 72 12.58 -15.13 13.90
N GLN A 73 11.56 -14.26 13.91
CA GLN A 73 11.08 -13.57 15.12
C GLN A 73 9.70 -14.06 15.58
N GLY A 74 9.00 -14.85 14.76
CA GLY A 74 7.61 -15.21 14.98
C GLY A 74 6.63 -14.09 14.58
N PRO A 75 5.33 -14.25 14.88
CA PRO A 75 4.33 -13.21 14.64
C PRO A 75 4.71 -11.90 15.34
N PRO A 76 4.47 -10.73 14.73
CA PRO A 76 4.61 -9.46 15.44
C PRO A 76 3.82 -9.52 16.75
N ALA A 77 4.46 -9.20 17.87
CA ALA A 77 3.76 -9.02 19.14
C ALA A 77 2.78 -7.86 18.96
N GLY A 78 1.48 -8.18 18.90
CA GLY A 78 0.40 -7.20 18.87
C GLY A 78 0.16 -6.59 20.23
#